data_AF-A0A7S3IHX6-F1
#
_entry.id   AF-A0A7S3IHX6-F1
#
_cell.length_a   1.000
_cell.length_b   1.000
_cell.length_c   1.000
_cell.angle_alpha   90.00
_cell.angle_beta   90.00
_cell.angle_gamma   90.00
#
_symmetry.space_group_name_H-M   'P 1'
#
loop_
_entity.id
_entity.type
_entity.pdbx_description
1 polymer ?
#
loop_
_entity_poly.entity_id
_entity_poly.type
_entity_poly.pdbx_seq_one_letter_code
_entity_poly.pdbx_strand_id
1 'polypeptide(L)'
;AIFILVLLTVCQARIAEFMEGVLEGVLEQEFPIVGCTAVESIDDFDNVGEAISDIESWHKPIVKQGLSLIGQDIKSVAENLAECGIEDLEDTMIEKVIELASQLIFPESIVVEDGIHLLLNGISIYHDVKDGIKAYKAQNYNEMGQDFGKAMALLLLGEEDPYYTDDDIFLQS
;
A
#
# COMPACT_ATOMS: atom_id res chain seq x y z
N ALA A 1 20.32 -14.84 -21.00
CA ALA A 1 20.81 -15.16 -19.64
C ALA A 1 21.13 -13.88 -18.86
N ILE A 2 22.11 -13.06 -19.27
CA ILE A 2 22.51 -11.83 -18.54
C ILE A 2 21.37 -10.81 -18.41
N PHE A 3 20.60 -10.54 -19.46
CA PHE A 3 19.47 -9.60 -19.41
C PHE A 3 18.35 -10.03 -18.45
N ILE A 4 18.15 -11.34 -18.25
CA ILE A 4 17.11 -11.86 -17.34
C ILE A 4 17.58 -11.70 -15.88
N LEU A 5 18.86 -11.98 -15.60
CA LEU A 5 19.44 -11.76 -14.27
C LEU A 5 19.45 -10.28 -13.85
N VAL A 6 19.69 -9.36 -14.78
CA VAL A 6 19.68 -7.91 -14.50
C VAL A 6 18.25 -7.39 -14.25
N LEU A 7 17.23 -7.95 -14.90
CA LEU A 7 15.83 -7.56 -14.68
C LEU A 7 15.30 -8.06 -13.34
N LEU A 8 15.64 -9.29 -12.94
CA LEU A 8 15.25 -9.86 -11.65
C LEU A 8 15.82 -9.05 -10.48
N THR A 9 17.11 -8.68 -10.54
CA THR A 9 17.78 -7.90 -9.47
C THR A 9 17.23 -6.48 -9.31
N VAL A 10 16.77 -5.85 -10.39
CA VAL A 10 16.14 -4.51 -10.32
C VAL A 10 14.71 -4.59 -9.77
N CYS A 11 13.96 -5.65 -10.06
CA CYS A 11 12.61 -5.82 -9.50
C CYS A 11 12.68 -6.03 -7.97
N GLN A 12 13.61 -6.87 -7.52
CA GLN A 12 13.83 -7.16 -6.09
C GLN A 12 14.13 -5.92 -5.26
N ALA A 13 14.98 -5.03 -5.77
CA ALA A 13 15.30 -3.77 -5.09
C ALA A 13 14.05 -2.88 -4.91
N ARG A 14 13.12 -2.88 -5.88
CA ARG A 14 11.89 -2.07 -5.81
C ARG A 14 10.89 -2.59 -4.81
N ILE A 15 10.73 -3.92 -4.73
CA ILE A 15 9.86 -4.56 -3.74
C ILE A 15 10.39 -4.24 -2.33
N ALA A 16 11.71 -4.38 -2.13
CA ALA A 16 12.35 -4.02 -0.88
C ALA A 16 12.10 -2.55 -0.54
N GLU A 17 12.47 -1.62 -1.43
CA GLU A 17 12.26 -0.18 -1.23
C GLU A 17 10.80 0.15 -0.89
N PHE A 18 9.84 -0.39 -1.64
CA PHE A 18 8.41 -0.22 -1.39
C PHE A 18 8.01 -0.73 -0.01
N MET A 19 8.42 -1.95 0.36
CA MET A 19 8.04 -2.51 1.65
C MET A 19 8.74 -1.80 2.82
N GLU A 20 9.99 -1.37 2.68
CA GLU A 20 10.67 -0.50 3.68
C GLU A 20 9.86 0.77 3.92
N GLY A 21 9.41 1.40 2.83
CA GLY A 21 8.54 2.55 2.90
C GLY A 21 7.22 2.24 3.60
N VAL A 22 6.58 1.11 3.29
CA VAL A 22 5.33 0.69 3.94
C VAL A 22 5.52 0.54 5.44
N LEU A 23 6.59 -0.14 5.86
CA LEU A 23 6.91 -0.30 7.28
C LEU A 23 7.12 1.06 7.95
N GLU A 24 7.85 1.96 7.31
CA GLU A 24 8.08 3.32 7.80
C GLU A 24 6.77 4.12 7.91
N GLY A 25 5.89 4.04 6.92
CA GLY A 25 4.60 4.73 6.95
C GLY A 25 3.62 4.18 8.01
N VAL A 26 3.66 2.88 8.32
CA VAL A 26 2.76 2.24 9.30
C VAL A 26 3.30 2.29 10.74
N LEU A 27 4.61 2.20 10.88
CA LEU A 27 5.30 1.99 12.15
C LEU A 27 6.10 3.22 12.59
N GLU A 28 6.21 4.24 11.74
CA GLU A 28 6.98 5.47 11.97
C GLU A 28 8.46 5.19 12.29
N GLN A 29 8.99 4.10 11.74
CA GLN A 29 10.37 3.64 11.95
C GLN A 29 10.93 3.00 10.68
N GLU A 30 12.19 3.27 10.37
CA GLU A 30 12.91 2.64 9.26
C GLU A 30 13.33 1.21 9.61
N PHE A 31 13.08 0.28 8.69
CA PHE A 31 13.51 -1.11 8.79
C PHE A 31 14.24 -1.49 7.51
N PRO A 32 15.58 -1.58 7.50
CA PRO A 32 16.31 -2.00 6.32
C PRO A 32 16.06 -3.49 6.08
N ILE A 33 15.43 -3.83 4.95
CA ILE A 33 15.13 -5.21 4.53
C ILE A 33 15.89 -5.61 3.26
N VAL A 34 16.66 -4.68 2.67
CA VAL A 34 17.57 -4.98 1.54
C VAL A 34 18.46 -6.18 1.88
N GLY A 35 18.34 -7.24 1.09
CA GLY A 35 19.08 -8.49 1.26
C GLY A 35 18.27 -9.64 1.89
N CYS A 36 17.01 -9.41 2.24
CA CYS A 36 16.13 -10.52 2.60
C CYS A 36 15.67 -11.29 1.36
N THR A 37 16.07 -12.56 1.27
CA THR A 37 15.73 -13.46 0.15
C THR A 37 14.24 -13.81 0.08
N ALA A 38 13.50 -13.63 1.16
CA ALA A 38 12.05 -13.86 1.18
C ALA A 38 11.28 -12.84 0.33
N VAL A 39 11.90 -11.68 0.06
CA VAL A 39 11.40 -10.63 -0.85
C VAL A 39 11.75 -10.94 -2.31
N GLU A 40 12.65 -11.90 -2.56
CA GLU A 40 13.16 -12.22 -3.89
C GLU A 40 12.27 -13.19 -4.69
N SER A 41 11.32 -13.86 -4.04
CA SER A 41 10.48 -14.92 -4.63
C SER A 41 9.05 -14.48 -4.98
N ILE A 42 8.74 -13.19 -4.90
CA ILE A 42 7.39 -12.68 -5.07
C ILE A 42 7.21 -12.26 -6.54
N ASP A 43 6.66 -13.19 -7.34
CA ASP A 43 6.28 -12.94 -8.75
C ASP A 43 5.13 -11.92 -8.88
N ASP A 44 4.42 -11.61 -7.78
CA ASP A 44 3.16 -10.86 -7.79
C ASP A 44 3.34 -9.33 -7.95
N PHE A 45 4.51 -8.78 -7.57
CA PHE A 45 4.74 -7.32 -7.59
C PHE A 45 4.85 -6.73 -9.01
N ASP A 46 4.96 -7.57 -10.04
CA ASP A 46 4.95 -7.13 -11.44
C ASP A 46 3.65 -6.38 -11.82
N ASN A 47 2.57 -6.57 -11.04
CA ASN A 47 1.27 -5.95 -11.28
C ASN A 47 1.09 -4.58 -10.61
N VAL A 48 2.10 -4.06 -9.89
CA VAL A 48 1.99 -2.77 -9.20
C VAL A 48 1.63 -1.62 -10.17
N GLY A 49 2.07 -1.70 -11.42
CA GLY A 49 1.71 -0.72 -12.45
C GLY A 49 0.24 -0.78 -12.88
N GLU A 50 -0.35 -1.97 -12.92
CA GLU A 50 -1.79 -2.16 -13.15
C GLU A 50 -2.58 -1.61 -11.96
N ALA A 51 -2.17 -1.96 -10.73
CA ALA A 51 -2.80 -1.46 -9.52
C ALA A 51 -2.81 0.07 -9.45
N ILE A 52 -1.68 0.73 -9.76
CA ILE A 52 -1.59 2.19 -9.81
C ILE A 52 -2.47 2.78 -10.90
N SER A 53 -2.50 2.17 -12.09
CA SER A 53 -3.39 2.61 -13.19
C SER A 53 -4.86 2.50 -12.80
N ASP A 54 -5.23 1.44 -12.09
CA ASP A 54 -6.58 1.20 -11.61
C ASP A 54 -7.02 2.23 -10.57
N ILE A 55 -6.15 2.55 -9.61
CA ILE A 55 -6.41 3.59 -8.60
C ILE A 55 -6.54 4.96 -9.28
N GLU A 56 -5.66 5.29 -10.22
CA GLU A 56 -5.67 6.58 -10.92
C GLU A 56 -6.92 6.77 -11.81
N SER A 57 -7.66 5.71 -12.11
CA SER A 57 -8.93 5.84 -12.84
C SER A 57 -9.98 6.65 -12.08
N TRP A 58 -9.88 6.72 -10.74
CA TRP A 58 -10.87 7.30 -9.83
C TRP A 58 -12.30 6.76 -9.99
N HIS A 59 -12.45 5.63 -10.70
CA HIS A 59 -13.73 4.95 -10.88
C HIS A 59 -13.87 3.88 -9.81
N LYS A 60 -14.83 4.06 -8.90
CA LYS A 60 -15.00 3.27 -7.66
C LYS A 60 -14.68 1.77 -7.74
N PRO A 61 -15.29 0.95 -8.64
CA PRO A 61 -14.99 -0.47 -8.68
C PRO A 61 -13.57 -0.80 -9.13
N ILE A 62 -12.96 0.05 -9.97
CA ILE A 62 -11.59 -0.11 -10.45
C ILE A 62 -10.60 0.36 -9.37
N VAL A 63 -10.88 1.46 -8.69
CA VAL A 63 -10.09 1.90 -7.51
C VAL A 63 -10.07 0.81 -6.44
N LYS A 64 -11.22 0.20 -6.15
CA LYS A 64 -11.29 -0.92 -5.20
C LYS A 64 -10.39 -2.08 -5.62
N GLN A 65 -10.35 -2.41 -6.91
CA GLN A 65 -9.48 -3.46 -7.45
C GLN A 65 -8.00 -3.10 -7.26
N GLY A 66 -7.60 -1.89 -7.65
CA GLY A 66 -6.21 -1.44 -7.50
C GLY A 66 -5.73 -1.40 -6.04
N LEU A 67 -6.56 -0.89 -5.12
CA LEU A 67 -6.26 -0.96 -3.68
C LEU A 67 -6.15 -2.41 -3.17
N SER A 68 -7.00 -3.30 -3.67
CA SER A 68 -6.96 -4.72 -3.31
C SER A 68 -5.67 -5.41 -3.78
N LEU A 69 -5.18 -5.05 -4.97
CA LEU A 69 -3.89 -5.54 -5.48
C LEU A 69 -2.72 -5.05 -4.62
N ILE A 70 -2.66 -3.75 -4.31
CA ILE A 70 -1.63 -3.21 -3.41
C ILE A 70 -1.68 -3.89 -2.03
N GLY A 71 -2.87 -4.08 -1.46
CA GLY A 71 -3.03 -4.78 -0.20
C GLY A 71 -2.55 -6.24 -0.25
N GLN A 72 -2.80 -6.95 -1.36
CA GLN A 72 -2.30 -8.32 -1.56
C GLN A 72 -0.77 -8.37 -1.62
N ASP A 73 -0.16 -7.44 -2.36
CA ASP A 73 1.30 -7.35 -2.47
C ASP A 73 1.94 -7.08 -1.10
N ILE A 74 1.45 -6.08 -0.37
CA ILE A 74 1.95 -5.75 0.98
C ILE A 74 1.80 -6.95 1.91
N LYS A 75 0.63 -7.59 1.92
CA LYS A 75 0.37 -8.74 2.78
C LYS A 75 1.31 -9.91 2.44
N SER A 76 1.45 -10.22 1.16
CA SER A 76 2.32 -11.29 0.67
C SER A 76 3.77 -11.05 1.09
N VAL A 77 4.29 -9.83 0.94
CA VAL A 77 5.65 -9.49 1.38
C VAL A 77 5.76 -9.60 2.91
N ALA A 78 4.82 -9.03 3.65
CA ALA A 78 4.85 -9.00 5.11
C ALA A 78 4.82 -10.41 5.73
N GLU A 79 4.01 -11.33 5.19
CA GLU A 79 3.95 -12.73 5.64
C GLU A 79 5.30 -13.46 5.54
N ASN A 80 6.17 -13.00 4.64
CA ASN A 80 7.50 -13.56 4.43
C ASN A 80 8.62 -12.84 5.22
N LEU A 81 8.33 -11.68 5.83
CA LEU A 81 9.35 -10.89 6.55
C LEU A 81 9.85 -11.55 7.84
N ALA A 82 9.06 -12.41 8.46
CA ALA A 82 9.46 -13.13 9.67
C ALA A 82 10.71 -14.00 9.45
N GLU A 83 10.94 -14.45 8.21
CA GLU A 83 12.12 -15.25 7.84
C GLU A 83 13.41 -14.42 7.75
N CYS A 84 13.29 -13.08 7.68
CA CYS A 84 14.42 -12.17 7.47
C CYS A 84 15.22 -11.87 8.75
N GLY A 85 14.64 -12.07 9.94
CA GLY A 85 15.30 -11.77 11.22
C GLY A 85 15.73 -10.30 11.36
N ILE A 86 14.89 -9.37 10.89
CA ILE A 86 15.16 -7.92 10.91
C ILE A 86 15.17 -7.44 12.37
N GLU A 87 16.22 -6.72 12.74
CA GLU A 87 16.36 -6.15 14.10
C GLU A 87 15.21 -5.17 14.38
N ASP A 88 14.68 -5.21 15.61
CA ASP A 88 13.57 -4.39 16.10
C ASP A 88 12.22 -4.56 15.38
N LEU A 89 12.13 -5.37 14.32
CA LEU A 89 10.86 -5.70 13.68
C LEU A 89 10.23 -6.92 14.37
N GLU A 90 9.34 -6.67 15.32
CA GLU A 90 8.65 -7.72 16.05
C GLU A 90 7.50 -8.34 15.25
N ASP A 91 7.17 -9.61 15.52
CA ASP A 91 6.05 -10.32 14.88
C ASP A 91 4.72 -9.55 15.02
N THR A 92 4.50 -8.88 16.15
CA THR A 92 3.29 -8.08 16.39
C THR A 92 3.19 -6.87 15.44
N MET A 93 4.32 -6.32 15.01
CA MET A 93 4.37 -5.23 14.03
C MET A 93 4.06 -5.75 12.62
N ILE A 94 4.53 -6.95 12.29
CA ILE A 94 4.20 -7.63 11.03
C ILE A 94 2.70 -7.96 10.98
N GLU A 95 2.14 -8.52 12.08
CA GLU A 95 0.71 -8.81 12.20
C GLU A 95 -0.14 -7.53 11.99
N LYS A 96 0.27 -6.40 12.58
CA LYS A 96 -0.38 -5.10 12.38
C LYS A 96 -0.38 -4.67 10.91
N VAL A 97 0.73 -4.83 10.21
CA VAL A 97 0.83 -4.49 8.77
C VAL A 97 -0.08 -5.39 7.94
N ILE A 98 -0.13 -6.70 8.23
CA ILE A 98 -1.01 -7.66 7.56
C ILE A 98 -2.51 -7.33 7.79
N GLU A 99 -2.86 -6.95 9.02
CA GLU A 99 -4.22 -6.54 9.37
C GLU A 99 -4.64 -5.31 8.55
N LEU A 100 -3.78 -4.31 8.46
CA LEU A 100 -4.06 -3.10 7.69
C LEU A 100 -4.11 -3.32 6.19
N ALA A 101 -3.19 -4.10 5.65
CA ALA A 101 -3.22 -4.51 4.26
C ALA A 101 -4.56 -5.22 3.94
N SER A 102 -5.07 -6.04 4.87
CA SER A 102 -6.35 -6.73 4.71
C SER A 102 -7.55 -5.77 4.62
N GLN A 103 -7.48 -4.57 5.21
CA GLN A 103 -8.51 -3.55 5.04
C GLN A 103 -8.52 -2.95 3.62
N LEU A 104 -7.37 -2.90 2.93
CA LEU A 104 -7.31 -2.53 1.51
C LEU A 104 -7.90 -3.64 0.61
N ILE A 105 -7.64 -4.91 0.97
CA ILE A 105 -8.14 -6.07 0.22
C ILE A 105 -9.66 -6.20 0.34
N PHE A 106 -10.17 -6.06 1.57
CA PHE A 106 -11.57 -6.28 1.90
C PHE A 106 -12.14 -5.09 2.72
N PRO A 107 -12.30 -3.91 2.12
CA PRO A 107 -12.86 -2.77 2.84
C PRO A 107 -14.34 -3.01 3.16
N GLU A 108 -14.75 -2.62 4.36
CA GLU A 108 -16.15 -2.64 4.80
C GLU A 108 -16.97 -1.62 4.00
N SER A 109 -16.40 -0.43 3.79
CA SER A 109 -16.98 0.61 2.95
C SER A 109 -15.91 1.31 2.12
N ILE A 110 -16.32 1.76 0.92
CA ILE A 110 -15.47 2.58 0.07
C ILE A 110 -16.31 3.64 -0.63
N VAL A 111 -15.86 4.89 -0.54
CA VAL A 111 -16.42 6.05 -1.26
C VAL A 111 -15.32 6.59 -2.15
N VAL A 112 -15.66 6.81 -3.42
CA VAL A 112 -14.77 7.44 -4.39
C VAL A 112 -15.58 8.51 -5.10
N GLU A 113 -15.12 9.75 -5.01
CA GLU A 113 -15.71 10.88 -5.70
C GLU A 113 -14.64 11.52 -6.58
N ASP A 114 -14.72 11.26 -7.89
CA ASP A 114 -13.98 11.86 -9.02
C ASP A 114 -12.66 12.58 -8.69
N GLY A 115 -11.73 11.89 -8.03
CA GLY A 115 -10.42 12.44 -7.69
C GLY A 115 -10.46 13.62 -6.72
N ILE A 116 -11.49 13.70 -5.87
CA ILE A 116 -11.66 14.66 -4.77
C ILE A 116 -11.62 13.91 -3.44
N HIS A 117 -12.39 12.82 -3.33
CA HIS A 117 -12.46 12.01 -2.11
C HIS A 117 -12.20 10.53 -2.42
N LEU A 118 -11.47 9.91 -1.50
CA LEU A 118 -11.28 8.47 -1.42
C LEU A 118 -11.35 8.10 0.07
N LEU A 119 -12.50 7.59 0.48
CA LEU A 119 -12.72 7.11 1.83
C LEU A 119 -12.71 5.60 1.84
N LEU A 120 -11.98 5.04 2.79
CA LEU A 120 -11.97 3.62 3.08
C LEU A 120 -12.37 3.44 4.54
N ASN A 121 -13.43 2.68 4.79
CA ASN A 121 -13.99 2.50 6.14
C ASN A 121 -14.32 3.83 6.85
N GLY A 122 -14.76 4.85 6.08
CA GLY A 122 -15.06 6.19 6.59
C GLY A 122 -13.86 7.13 6.76
N ILE A 123 -12.65 6.62 6.52
CA ILE A 123 -11.39 7.36 6.70
C ILE A 123 -10.85 7.81 5.35
N SER A 124 -10.48 9.08 5.26
CA SER A 124 -9.87 9.62 4.04
C SER A 124 -8.44 9.18 3.91
N ILE A 125 -8.15 8.49 2.81
CA ILE A 125 -6.80 8.08 2.40
C ILE A 125 -6.40 8.76 1.09
N TYR A 126 -7.20 9.71 0.61
CA TYR A 126 -7.06 10.30 -0.71
C TYR A 126 -5.70 10.96 -0.93
N HIS A 127 -5.25 11.77 0.03
CA HIS A 127 -4.01 12.52 -0.10
C HIS A 127 -2.79 11.61 -0.17
N ASP A 128 -2.68 10.68 0.77
CA ASP A 128 -1.58 9.72 0.82
C ASP A 128 -1.58 8.78 -0.40
N VAL A 129 -2.74 8.26 -0.82
CA VAL A 129 -2.82 7.44 -2.04
C VAL A 129 -2.40 8.23 -3.29
N LYS A 130 -2.80 9.50 -3.38
CA LYS A 130 -2.42 10.37 -4.51
C LYS A 130 -0.92 10.66 -4.53
N ASP A 131 -0.33 10.92 -3.37
CA ASP A 131 1.11 11.15 -3.26
C ASP A 131 1.90 9.86 -3.55
N GLY A 132 1.41 8.70 -3.11
CA GLY A 132 1.96 7.39 -3.49
C GLY A 132 1.94 7.14 -5.00
N ILE A 133 0.86 7.48 -5.70
CA ILE A 133 0.79 7.42 -7.18
C ILE A 133 1.84 8.33 -7.82
N LYS A 134 2.03 9.53 -7.28
CA LYS A 134 3.03 10.48 -7.78
C LYS A 134 4.46 9.96 -7.55
N ALA A 135 4.73 9.37 -6.39
CA ALA A 135 6.01 8.75 -6.08
C ALA A 135 6.31 7.55 -6.99
N TYR A 136 5.32 6.69 -7.25
CA TYR A 136 5.44 5.60 -8.23
C TYR A 136 5.85 6.12 -9.62
N LYS A 137 5.19 7.19 -10.09
CA LYS A 137 5.50 7.82 -11.39
C LYS A 137 6.90 8.44 -11.43
N ALA A 138 7.41 8.88 -10.29
CA ALA A 138 8.78 9.35 -10.13
C ALA A 138 9.80 8.20 -9.96
N GLN A 139 9.34 6.94 -9.97
CA GLN A 139 10.13 5.75 -9.66
C GLN A 139 10.77 5.78 -8.26
N ASN A 140 10.13 6.50 -7.32
CA ASN A 140 10.52 6.52 -5.92
C ASN A 140 9.66 5.51 -5.15
N TYR A 141 10.08 4.24 -5.15
CA TYR A 141 9.29 3.16 -4.57
C TYR A 141 9.24 3.23 -3.04
N ASN A 142 10.31 3.71 -2.40
CA ASN A 142 10.31 3.94 -0.96
C ASN A 142 9.31 5.02 -0.54
N GLU A 143 9.30 6.19 -1.19
CA GLU A 143 8.29 7.23 -0.92
C GLU A 143 6.87 6.74 -1.24
N MET A 144 6.70 5.98 -2.33
CA MET A 144 5.43 5.32 -2.62
C MET A 144 4.99 4.42 -1.45
N GLY A 145 5.90 3.59 -0.95
CA GLY A 145 5.66 2.72 0.20
C GLY A 145 5.25 3.50 1.44
N GLN A 146 5.98 4.58 1.74
CA GLN A 146 5.68 5.46 2.88
C GLN A 146 4.27 6.03 2.80
N ASP A 147 3.86 6.51 1.63
CA ASP A 147 2.55 7.11 1.45
C ASP A 147 1.42 6.06 1.54
N PHE A 148 1.57 4.88 0.92
CA PHE A 148 0.61 3.79 1.15
C PHE A 148 0.61 3.28 2.60
N GLY A 149 1.76 3.30 3.28
CA GLY A 149 1.88 2.97 4.70
C GLY A 149 1.15 3.97 5.59
N LYS A 150 1.28 5.28 5.33
CA LYS A 150 0.54 6.34 6.03
C LYS A 150 -0.97 6.20 5.79
N ALA A 151 -1.38 5.98 4.53
CA ALA A 151 -2.78 5.71 4.19
C ALA A 151 -3.37 4.57 5.03
N MET A 152 -2.62 3.47 5.17
CA MET A 152 -3.00 2.36 6.05
C MET A 152 -3.00 2.74 7.53
N ALA A 153 -2.02 3.49 8.01
CA ALA A 153 -1.94 3.93 9.40
C ALA A 153 -3.17 4.76 9.81
N LEU A 154 -3.71 5.59 8.92
CA LEU A 154 -4.94 6.36 9.15
C LEU A 154 -6.14 5.45 9.49
N LEU A 155 -6.20 4.25 8.91
CA LEU A 155 -7.28 3.28 9.16
C LEU A 155 -7.27 2.73 10.60
N LEU A 156 -6.15 2.84 11.33
CA LEU A 156 -6.09 2.52 12.76
C LEU A 156 -6.67 3.62 13.64
N LEU A 157 -6.41 4.87 13.26
CA LEU A 157 -6.66 6.03 14.11
C LEU A 157 -8.13 6.43 14.08
N GLY A 158 -8.87 6.02 13.05
CA GLY A 158 -10.32 6.23 12.97
C GLY A 158 -10.70 7.71 12.86
N GLU A 159 -9.79 8.58 12.44
CA GLU A 159 -10.08 10.00 12.24
C GLU A 159 -10.92 10.19 10.97
N GLU A 160 -12.22 10.43 11.17
CA GLU A 160 -13.16 10.77 10.09
C GLU A 160 -12.70 12.03 9.36
N ASP A 161 -12.87 12.06 8.04
CA ASP A 161 -12.55 13.24 7.23
C ASP A 161 -13.42 14.44 7.65
N PRO A 162 -12.85 15.55 8.15
CA PRO A 162 -13.65 16.70 8.57
C PRO A 162 -14.35 17.41 7.41
N TYR A 163 -14.00 17.07 6.16
CA TYR A 163 -14.65 17.58 4.95
C TYR A 163 -15.72 16.64 4.40
N TYR A 164 -15.86 15.41 4.92
CA TYR A 164 -16.93 14.49 4.53
C TYR A 164 -18.03 14.53 5.58
N THR A 165 -19.12 15.24 5.28
CA THR A 165 -20.27 15.37 6.18
C THR A 165 -21.34 14.35 5.82
N ASP A 166 -22.06 13.82 6.82
CA ASP A 166 -23.16 12.85 6.66
C ASP A 166 -24.24 13.26 5.64
N ASP A 167 -24.33 14.54 5.28
CA ASP A 167 -25.25 15.07 4.27
C ASP A 167 -24.96 14.53 2.85
N ASP A 168 -23.74 14.09 2.56
CA ASP A 168 -23.35 13.54 1.25
C ASP A 168 -23.78 12.06 1.05
N ILE A 169 -24.19 11.38 2.12
CA ILE A 169 -24.68 9.99 2.10
C ILE A 169 -26.03 9.87 1.37
N PHE A 170 -26.85 10.93 1.37
CA PHE A 170 -28.21 10.90 0.84
C PHE A 170 -28.33 11.12 -0.67
N LEU A 171 -27.23 11.40 -1.38
CA LEU A 171 -27.24 11.60 -2.83
C LEU A 171 -26.87 10.36 -3.65
N GLN A 172 -26.58 9.23 -2.99
CA GLN A 172 -26.17 7.98 -3.67
C GLN A 172 -27.21 6.85 -3.63
N SER A 173 -28.48 7.12 -3.26
CA SER A 173 -29.59 6.15 -3.34
C SER A 173 -30.37 6.20 -4.64
#